data_AF-A0A835L4T0-F1
#
_entry.id   AF-A0A835L4T0-F1
#
_cell.length_a   1.000
_cell.length_b   1.000
_cell.length_c   1.000
_cell.angle_alpha   90.00
_cell.angle_beta   90.00
_cell.angle_gamma   90.00
#
_symmetry.space_group_name_H-M   'P 1'
#
loop_
_entity.id
_entity.type
_entity.pdbx_description
1 polymer ?
#
loop_
_entity_poly.entity_id
_entity_poly.type
_entity_poly.pdbx_seq_one_letter_code
_entity_poly.pdbx_strand_id
1 'polypeptide(L)'
;MEFFGITMYGPQNYMHDVMMEQYQEPMCKENVDPLMEKIKQYSTLPETIQRPDADVIRFIDVYMGRVNGFAYGSMERFVRMKRKGVIKPTYPCDMYRFPPTTSLEIGWWLHDPALMKSDWYVTNPRYPQPTSPNSLILDKVRKNNKYATLF
;
A
#
# COMPACT_ATOMS: atom_id res chain seq x y z
N MET A 1 27.20 15.77 -27.08
CA MET A 1 28.13 15.13 -26.13
C MET A 1 27.31 14.61 -24.97
N GLU A 2 27.07 13.30 -24.95
CA GLU A 2 26.53 12.60 -23.78
C GLU A 2 27.75 12.10 -23.00
N PHE A 3 27.94 12.63 -21.79
CA PHE A 3 28.99 12.16 -20.88
C PHE A 3 28.26 11.40 -19.77
N PHE A 4 28.43 10.08 -19.75
CA PHE A 4 27.89 9.19 -18.70
C PHE A 4 26.35 9.23 -18.48
N GLY A 5 25.56 9.23 -19.56
CA GLY A 5 24.09 9.05 -19.46
C GLY A 5 23.31 10.24 -18.88
N ILE A 6 23.98 11.32 -18.50
CA ILE A 6 23.37 12.58 -18.07
C ILE A 6 23.31 13.48 -19.30
N THR A 7 22.10 13.65 -19.84
CA THR A 7 21.85 14.64 -20.89
C THR A 7 21.67 16.02 -20.27
N MET A 8 21.72 17.07 -21.08
CA MET A 8 21.45 18.46 -20.64
C MET A 8 20.07 18.62 -19.97
N TYR A 9 19.18 17.64 -20.16
CA TYR A 9 17.81 17.58 -19.63
C TYR A 9 17.64 16.53 -18.52
N GLY A 10 18.74 15.92 -18.03
CA GLY A 10 18.72 14.91 -16.98
C GLY A 10 19.01 13.47 -17.48
N PRO A 11 18.82 12.47 -16.60
CA PRO A 11 19.09 11.07 -16.93
C PRO A 11 18.15 10.57 -18.03
N GLN A 12 18.74 9.86 -18.99
CA GLN A 12 18.03 9.36 -20.17
C GLN A 12 16.99 8.29 -19.82
N ASN A 13 17.24 7.51 -18.76
CA ASN A 13 16.35 6.45 -18.24
C ASN A 13 16.16 6.56 -16.72
N TYR A 14 15.67 7.71 -16.27
CA TYR A 14 15.45 8.01 -14.84
C TYR A 14 14.82 6.86 -14.02
N MET A 15 13.78 6.19 -14.55
CA MET A 15 13.11 5.11 -13.84
C MET A 15 13.99 3.88 -13.63
N HIS A 16 14.86 3.57 -14.60
CA HIS A 16 15.81 2.47 -14.47
C HIS A 16 16.88 2.81 -13.44
N ASP A 17 17.36 4.05 -13.43
CA ASP A 17 18.42 4.52 -12.53
C ASP A 17 17.95 4.60 -11.07
N VAL A 18 16.65 4.84 -10.85
CA VAL A 18 16.04 4.96 -9.52
C VAL A 18 15.55 3.61 -8.99
N MET A 19 15.38 2.60 -9.84
CA MET A 19 15.06 1.23 -9.40
C MET A 19 16.22 0.60 -8.62
N MET A 20 15.88 -0.17 -7.59
CA MET A 20 16.87 -0.98 -6.90
C MET A 20 17.27 -2.17 -7.77
N GLU A 21 18.57 -2.38 -7.98
CA GLU A 21 19.12 -3.48 -8.79
C GLU A 21 18.69 -4.88 -8.28
N GLN A 22 18.46 -4.98 -6.97
CA GLN A 22 18.04 -6.21 -6.29
C GLN A 22 16.56 -6.53 -6.49
N TYR A 23 15.76 -5.54 -6.89
CA TYR A 23 14.33 -5.73 -7.07
C TYR A 23 14.06 -6.42 -8.41
N GLN A 24 13.34 -7.55 -8.35
CA GLN A 24 12.84 -8.24 -9.53
C GLN A 24 11.32 -8.43 -9.39
N GLU A 25 10.58 -8.07 -10.43
CA GLU A 25 9.15 -8.37 -10.45
C GLU A 25 8.94 -9.89 -10.50
N PRO A 26 8.00 -10.44 -9.72
CA PRO A 26 7.75 -11.88 -9.75
C PRO A 26 7.17 -12.27 -11.11
N MET A 27 7.90 -13.09 -11.86
CA MET A 27 7.52 -13.54 -13.20
C MET A 27 6.81 -14.89 -13.22
N CYS A 28 6.81 -15.62 -12.11
CA CYS A 28 6.17 -16.93 -11.96
C CYS A 28 5.41 -16.98 -10.64
N LYS A 29 4.45 -17.92 -10.51
CA LYS A 29 3.66 -18.10 -9.29
C LYS A 29 4.53 -18.46 -8.07
N GLU A 30 5.61 -19.20 -8.28
CA GLU A 30 6.56 -19.60 -7.23
C GLU A 30 7.31 -18.39 -6.63
N ASN A 31 7.61 -17.37 -7.44
CA ASN A 31 8.31 -16.17 -6.98
C ASN A 31 7.44 -15.27 -6.09
N VAL A 32 6.14 -15.58 -6.00
CA VAL A 32 5.14 -14.81 -5.25
C VAL A 32 5.11 -15.21 -3.79
N ASP A 33 5.42 -16.47 -3.48
CA ASP A 33 5.30 -17.02 -2.13
C ASP A 33 6.04 -16.17 -1.06
N PRO A 34 7.31 -15.77 -1.24
CA PRO A 34 8.00 -14.93 -0.26
C PRO A 34 7.39 -13.53 -0.11
N LEU A 35 6.77 -13.01 -1.18
CA LEU A 35 6.06 -11.74 -1.15
C LEU A 35 4.80 -11.84 -0.28
N MET A 36 4.05 -12.94 -0.45
CA MET A 36 2.80 -13.18 0.26
C MET A 36 3.04 -13.43 1.74
N GLU A 37 4.14 -14.07 2.12
CA GLU A 37 4.57 -14.21 3.51
C GLU A 37 4.80 -12.86 4.18
N LYS A 38 5.53 -11.94 3.52
CA LYS A 38 5.71 -10.57 4.04
C LYS A 38 4.36 -9.86 4.21
N ILE A 39 3.47 -9.95 3.22
CA ILE A 39 2.16 -9.30 3.32
C ILE A 39 1.33 -9.90 4.46
N LYS A 40 1.40 -11.21 4.70
CA LYS A 40 0.72 -11.86 5.83
C LYS A 40 1.25 -11.33 7.17
N GLN A 41 2.55 -11.08 7.31
CA GLN A 41 3.13 -10.52 8.54
C GLN A 41 2.63 -9.11 8.86
N TYR A 42 2.50 -8.25 7.84
CA TYR A 42 2.07 -6.85 8.01
C TYR A 42 0.56 -6.63 7.79
N SER A 43 -0.19 -7.70 7.58
CA SER A 43 -1.61 -7.63 7.28
C SER A 43 -2.42 -7.35 8.54
N THR A 44 -3.27 -6.33 8.49
CA THR A 44 -4.26 -6.04 9.54
C THR A 44 -5.58 -6.80 9.38
N LEU A 45 -5.70 -7.67 8.35
CA LEU A 45 -6.89 -8.49 8.16
C LEU A 45 -7.06 -9.50 9.32
N PRO A 46 -8.29 -9.65 9.84
CA PRO A 46 -8.57 -10.59 10.92
C PRO A 46 -8.32 -12.04 10.48
N GLU A 47 -7.62 -12.81 11.32
CA GLU A 47 -7.23 -14.20 11.06
C GLU A 47 -8.41 -15.16 10.84
N THR A 48 -9.62 -14.76 11.26
CA THR A 48 -10.84 -15.58 11.18
C THR A 48 -11.43 -15.66 9.77
N ILE A 49 -11.02 -14.80 8.84
CA ILE A 49 -11.52 -14.80 7.46
C ILE A 49 -10.47 -15.44 6.54
N GLN A 50 -10.20 -16.72 6.74
CA GLN A 50 -9.38 -17.49 5.81
C GLN A 50 -10.27 -18.09 4.72
N ARG A 51 -10.26 -17.49 3.53
CA ARG A 51 -10.80 -18.14 2.33
C ARG A 51 -9.66 -18.91 1.66
N PRO A 52 -9.84 -20.20 1.31
CA PRO A 52 -8.78 -21.05 0.75
C PRO A 52 -8.20 -20.51 -0.57
N ASP A 53 -8.97 -19.70 -1.30
CA ASP A 53 -8.57 -19.14 -2.59
C ASP A 53 -8.24 -17.64 -2.55
N ALA A 54 -8.19 -17.03 -1.35
CA ALA A 54 -7.98 -15.59 -1.14
C ALA A 54 -6.69 -15.01 -1.74
N ASP A 55 -5.76 -15.86 -2.18
CA ASP A 55 -4.45 -15.47 -2.67
C ASP A 55 -4.17 -16.07 -4.07
N VAL A 56 -5.16 -16.68 -4.72
CA VAL A 56 -4.99 -17.42 -5.98
C VAL A 56 -5.75 -16.78 -7.12
N ILE A 57 -5.03 -16.50 -8.21
CA ILE A 57 -5.60 -16.03 -9.48
C ILE A 57 -6.29 -17.22 -10.17
N ARG A 58 -7.62 -17.14 -10.36
CA ARG A 58 -8.38 -18.17 -11.10
C ARG A 58 -8.47 -17.81 -12.60
N PHE A 59 -8.64 -18.82 -13.45
CA PHE A 59 -8.70 -18.67 -14.92
C PHE A 59 -9.97 -17.95 -15.41
N ILE A 60 -11.12 -18.23 -14.79
CA ILE A 60 -12.44 -17.72 -15.21
C ILE A 60 -12.72 -16.34 -14.62
N ASP A 61 -12.28 -16.12 -13.39
CA ASP A 61 -12.40 -14.85 -12.70
C ASP A 61 -11.03 -14.52 -12.10
N VAL A 62 -10.37 -13.48 -12.62
CA VAL A 62 -8.98 -13.15 -12.25
C VAL A 62 -8.83 -12.84 -10.75
N TYR A 63 -9.93 -12.77 -9.97
CA TYR A 63 -9.88 -12.60 -8.52
C TYR A 63 -10.95 -13.38 -7.77
N MET A 64 -10.49 -14.20 -6.84
CA MET A 64 -10.87 -14.02 -5.45
C MET A 64 -9.59 -13.84 -4.63
N GLY A 65 -8.79 -12.78 -4.82
CA GLY A 65 -7.63 -12.65 -3.94
C GLY A 65 -6.66 -11.46 -4.03
N ARG A 66 -5.65 -11.47 -3.15
CA ARG A 66 -4.53 -10.51 -3.09
C ARG A 66 -3.72 -10.54 -4.39
N VAL A 67 -3.09 -9.41 -4.75
CA VAL A 67 -2.30 -9.32 -5.98
C VAL A 67 -0.93 -9.92 -5.73
N ASN A 68 -0.54 -10.83 -6.61
CA ASN A 68 0.65 -11.64 -6.47
C ASN A 68 1.88 -11.04 -7.16
N GLY A 69 1.76 -9.86 -7.78
CA GLY A 69 2.82 -9.27 -8.61
C GLY A 69 2.99 -9.94 -9.98
N PHE A 70 2.77 -11.26 -10.08
CA PHE A 70 2.86 -12.02 -11.34
C PHE A 70 2.00 -11.48 -12.50
N ALA A 71 0.89 -10.83 -12.19
CA ALA A 71 -0.02 -10.35 -13.22
C ALA A 71 0.43 -9.09 -13.97
N TYR A 72 1.51 -8.43 -13.54
CA TYR A 72 2.03 -7.23 -14.20
C TYR A 72 2.72 -7.54 -15.54
N GLY A 73 3.08 -8.81 -15.81
CA GLY A 73 3.59 -9.24 -17.11
C GLY A 73 2.57 -9.24 -18.26
N SER A 74 1.30 -8.90 -18.01
CA SER A 74 0.25 -8.78 -19.04
C SER A 74 -0.60 -7.53 -18.83
N MET A 75 -0.63 -6.65 -19.83
CA MET A 75 -1.38 -5.38 -19.79
C MET A 75 -2.88 -5.59 -19.58
N GLU A 76 -3.48 -6.60 -20.22
CA GLU A 76 -4.90 -6.91 -20.05
C GLU A 76 -5.23 -7.32 -18.62
N ARG A 77 -4.37 -8.13 -18.01
CA ARG A 77 -4.51 -8.53 -16.61
C ARG A 77 -4.37 -7.32 -15.71
N PHE A 78 -3.37 -6.48 -15.93
CA PHE A 78 -3.16 -5.23 -15.19
C PHE A 78 -4.41 -4.32 -15.19
N VAL A 79 -4.99 -4.05 -16.37
CA VAL A 79 -6.19 -3.20 -16.48
C VAL A 79 -7.38 -3.79 -15.71
N ARG A 80 -7.57 -5.11 -15.80
CA ARG A 80 -8.62 -5.81 -15.02
C ARG A 80 -8.37 -5.73 -13.51
N MET A 81 -7.11 -5.79 -13.05
CA MET A 81 -6.72 -5.58 -11.65
C MET A 81 -7.14 -4.18 -11.18
N LYS A 82 -6.80 -3.16 -11.96
CA LYS A 82 -7.04 -1.75 -11.59
C LYS A 82 -8.52 -1.41 -11.54
N ARG A 83 -9.32 -1.91 -12.49
CA ARG A 83 -10.79 -1.71 -12.50
C ARG A 83 -11.48 -2.30 -11.26
N LYS A 84 -10.95 -3.39 -10.70
CA LYS A 84 -11.46 -4.03 -9.50
C LYS A 84 -10.88 -3.45 -8.20
N GLY A 85 -10.04 -2.41 -8.28
CA GLY A 85 -9.48 -1.74 -7.11
C GLY A 85 -8.38 -2.51 -6.40
N VAL A 86 -7.76 -3.51 -7.05
CA VAL A 86 -6.75 -4.32 -6.39
C VAL A 86 -5.40 -3.61 -6.34
N ILE A 87 -4.80 -3.55 -5.15
CA ILE A 87 -3.59 -2.77 -4.84
C ILE A 87 -2.33 -3.61 -5.14
N LYS A 88 -1.25 -2.97 -5.59
CA LYS A 88 0.05 -3.64 -5.81
C LYS A 88 0.61 -4.11 -4.47
N PRO A 89 1.09 -5.36 -4.37
CA PRO A 89 1.60 -5.91 -3.11
C PRO A 89 2.93 -5.30 -2.67
N THR A 90 3.82 -5.00 -3.62
CA THR A 90 5.13 -4.40 -3.37
C THR A 90 4.97 -2.90 -3.15
N TYR A 91 5.51 -2.39 -2.05
CA TYR A 91 5.52 -0.95 -1.82
C TYR A 91 6.56 -0.26 -2.70
N PRO A 92 6.36 1.02 -3.03
CA PRO A 92 7.35 1.81 -3.78
C PRO A 92 8.75 1.79 -3.13
N CYS A 93 8.81 1.78 -1.80
CA CYS A 93 10.05 1.73 -1.02
C CYS A 93 10.80 0.38 -1.16
N ASP A 94 10.11 -0.69 -1.59
CA ASP A 94 10.73 -1.98 -1.90
C ASP A 94 11.23 -2.05 -3.35
N MET A 95 10.87 -1.09 -4.19
CA MET A 95 11.17 -1.08 -5.63
C MET A 95 12.23 -0.05 -6.01
N TYR A 96 12.17 1.12 -5.40
CA TYR A 96 12.97 2.28 -5.79
C TYR A 96 13.89 2.70 -4.64
N ARG A 97 15.07 3.21 -5.00
CA ARG A 97 16.05 3.74 -4.06
C ARG A 97 15.66 5.14 -3.54
N PHE A 98 14.97 5.90 -4.38
CA PHE A 98 14.48 7.26 -4.09
C PHE A 98 13.03 7.38 -4.59
N PRO A 99 12.22 8.30 -4.06
CA PRO A 99 10.87 8.52 -4.57
C PRO A 99 10.96 9.04 -6.03
N PRO A 100 10.48 8.30 -7.03
CA PRO A 100 10.63 8.71 -8.42
C PRO A 100 9.63 9.82 -8.82
N THR A 101 8.62 10.08 -7.99
CA THR A 101 7.62 11.14 -8.20
C THR A 101 7.29 11.83 -6.89
N THR A 102 6.86 13.08 -6.97
CA THR A 102 6.43 13.90 -5.81
C THR A 102 5.26 13.29 -5.06
N SER A 103 4.38 12.55 -5.75
CA SER A 103 3.28 11.82 -5.12
C SER A 103 3.74 10.69 -4.20
N LEU A 104 4.91 10.09 -4.48
CA LEU A 104 5.49 9.03 -3.67
C LEU A 104 6.30 9.58 -2.48
N GLU A 105 6.73 10.84 -2.56
CA GLU A 105 7.52 11.50 -1.53
C GLU A 105 6.75 11.66 -0.20
N ILE A 106 5.45 11.96 -0.27
CA ILE A 106 4.60 12.26 0.90
C ILE A 106 4.62 11.11 1.95
N GLY A 107 4.67 9.86 1.49
CA GLY A 107 4.66 8.68 2.35
C GLY A 107 6.02 7.96 2.45
N TRP A 108 7.04 8.44 1.75
CA TRP A 108 8.30 7.71 1.56
C TRP A 108 9.02 7.43 2.89
N TRP A 109 9.05 8.44 3.76
CA TRP A 109 9.81 8.42 5.02
C TRP A 109 9.10 7.64 6.14
N LEU A 110 7.85 7.23 5.95
CA LEU A 110 7.13 6.41 6.94
C LEU A 110 7.78 5.03 7.14
N HIS A 111 8.54 4.57 6.15
CA HIS A 111 9.22 3.27 6.17
C HIS A 111 10.70 3.35 6.59
N ASP A 112 11.20 4.54 6.96
CA ASP A 112 12.59 4.70 7.37
C ASP A 112 12.85 4.00 8.72
N PRO A 113 13.76 3.02 8.81
CA PRO A 113 14.10 2.34 10.05
C PRO A 113 14.56 3.30 11.17
N ALA A 114 15.18 4.42 10.81
CA ALA A 114 15.60 5.45 11.75
C ALA A 114 14.41 6.22 12.34
N LEU A 115 13.33 6.41 11.58
CA LEU A 115 12.12 7.09 12.01
C LEU A 115 11.12 6.14 12.71
N MET A 116 11.19 4.84 12.44
CA MET A 116 10.34 3.84 13.12
C MET A 116 10.70 3.65 14.59
N LYS A 117 11.97 3.84 14.98
CA LYS A 117 12.44 3.77 16.38
C LYS A 117 12.32 5.14 17.05
N SER A 118 11.08 5.56 17.23
CA SER A 118 10.46 6.57 18.13
C SER A 118 11.24 7.66 18.88
N ASP A 119 12.50 7.97 18.57
CA ASP A 119 13.29 8.97 19.32
C ASP A 119 13.49 10.27 18.53
N TRP A 120 13.07 10.31 17.26
CA TRP A 120 13.28 11.45 16.37
C TRP A 120 12.35 12.64 16.67
N TYR A 121 11.22 12.40 17.34
CA TYR A 121 10.27 13.45 17.68
C TYR A 121 9.66 13.22 19.07
N VAL A 122 9.83 14.21 19.95
CA VAL A 122 9.18 14.25 21.26
C VAL A 122 7.69 14.55 21.02
N THR A 123 6.87 13.51 21.09
CA THR A 123 5.42 13.68 21.04
C THR A 123 4.94 14.26 22.37
N ASN A 124 4.55 15.54 22.36
CA ASN A 124 3.77 16.07 23.47
C ASN A 124 2.48 15.25 23.62
N PRO A 125 2.03 14.98 24.86
CA PRO A 125 0.80 14.25 25.09
C PRO A 125 -0.36 14.99 24.40
N ARG A 126 -1.02 14.30 23.48
CA ARG A 126 -2.25 14.80 22.86
C ARG A 126 -3.41 14.51 23.81
N TYR A 127 -4.31 15.48 23.96
CA TYR A 127 -5.56 15.31 24.69
C TYR A 127 -6.71 15.27 23.67
N PRO A 128 -6.89 14.17 22.92
CA PRO A 128 -8.03 14.06 22.02
C PRO A 128 -9.31 14.17 22.84
N GLN A 129 -10.30 14.93 22.35
CA GLN A 129 -11.59 15.02 23.03
C GLN A 129 -12.27 13.64 22.99
N PRO A 130 -12.47 12.97 24.13
CA PRO A 130 -13.16 11.70 24.14
C PRO A 130 -14.63 11.92 23.82
N THR A 131 -15.23 11.02 23.06
CA THR A 131 -16.67 11.03 22.81
C THR A 131 -17.40 10.82 24.14
N SER A 132 -18.18 11.81 24.57
CA SER A 132 -18.90 11.69 25.84
C SER A 132 -19.98 10.59 25.77
N PRO A 133 -20.34 9.94 26.89
CA PRO A 133 -21.43 8.98 26.93
C PRO A 133 -22.75 9.55 26.38
N ASN A 134 -23.04 10.82 26.65
CA ASN A 134 -24.23 11.51 26.17
C ASN A 134 -24.19 11.71 24.65
N SER A 135 -23.03 12.02 24.08
CA SER A 135 -22.82 12.09 22.63
C SER A 135 -23.06 10.74 21.96
N LEU A 136 -22.58 9.64 22.55
CA LEU A 136 -22.80 8.28 22.04
C LEU A 136 -24.28 7.87 22.07
N ILE A 137 -25.01 8.26 23.12
CA ILE A 137 -26.45 8.03 23.23
C ILE A 137 -27.19 8.85 22.18
N LEU A 138 -26.86 10.14 22.05
CA LEU A 138 -27.47 11.02 21.04
C LEU A 138 -27.24 10.49 19.62
N ASP A 139 -26.05 9.98 19.32
CA ASP A 139 -25.73 9.39 18.00
C ASP A 139 -26.59 8.16 17.70
N LYS A 140 -26.95 7.36 18.72
CA LYS A 140 -27.91 6.26 18.56
C LYS A 140 -29.32 6.79 18.32
N VAL A 141 -29.76 7.79 19.08
CA VAL A 141 -31.11 8.37 18.96
C VAL A 141 -31.28 9.08 17.61
N ARG A 142 -30.25 9.77 17.11
CA ARG A 142 -30.26 10.46 15.81
C ARG A 142 -30.48 9.53 14.61
N LYS A 143 -30.13 8.24 14.72
CA LYS A 143 -30.44 7.24 13.69
C LYS A 143 -31.95 7.03 13.52
N ASN A 144 -32.72 7.25 14.59
CA ASN A 144 -34.17 7.06 14.60
C ASN A 144 -34.94 8.40 14.56
N ASN A 145 -34.36 9.48 15.06
CA ASN A 145 -34.96 10.81 15.08
C ASN A 145 -33.93 11.89 14.72
N LYS A 146 -34.04 12.41 13.49
CA LYS A 146 -33.13 13.45 12.95
C LYS A 146 -33.14 14.75 13.77
N TYR A 147 -34.20 15.03 14.53
CA TYR A 147 -34.33 16.23 15.36
C TYR A 147 -33.85 16.04 16.80
N ALA A 148 -33.27 14.89 17.14
CA ALA A 148 -32.70 14.68 18.47
C ALA A 148 -31.50 15.61 18.71
N THR A 149 -31.67 16.53 19.65
CA THR A 149 -30.67 17.46 20.16
C THR A 149 -30.49 17.25 21.66
N LEU A 150 -29.29 17.54 22.16
CA LEU A 150 -28.98 17.56 23.59
C LEU A 150 -29.29 18.94 24.20
N PHE A 151 -30.25 19.68 23.66
CA PHE A 151 -30.76 20.98 24.14
C PHE A 151 -32.16 21.19 23.57
#